data_AF-A0A5C5T467-F1
#
_entry.id   AF-A0A5C5T467-F1
#
_cell.length_a   1.000
_cell.length_b   1.000
_cell.length_c   1.000
_cell.angle_alpha   90.00
_cell.angle_beta   90.00
_cell.angle_gamma   90.00
#
_symmetry.space_group_name_H-M   'P 1'
#
loop_
_entity.id
_entity.type
_entity.pdbx_description
1 polymer ?
#
loop_
_entity_poly.entity_id
_entity_poly.type
_entity_poly.pdbx_seq_one_letter_code
_entity_poly.pdbx_strand_id
1 'polypeptide(L)' 'MKKGWISTITGLILGVVISCFVLDYNGWTLVSIGRDGTTANTLNELDFNLITNAFVIILVCIGVVYGGLTLLINKNDSNE' A
#
# COMPACT_ATOMS: atom_id res chain seq x y z
N MET A 1 7.52 -23.49 2.00
CA MET A 1 7.26 -22.21 2.72
C MET A 1 5.84 -22.23 3.27
N LYS A 2 5.59 -21.75 4.49
CA LYS A 2 4.23 -21.74 5.06
C LYS A 2 3.32 -20.87 4.19
N LYS A 3 2.10 -21.33 3.88
CA LYS A 3 1.10 -20.64 3.02
C LYS A 3 0.96 -19.14 3.36
N GLY A 4 1.05 -18.80 4.65
CA GLY A 4 1.01 -17.41 5.13
C GLY A 4 2.15 -16.51 4.63
N TRP A 5 3.37 -17.04 4.46
CA TRP A 5 4.49 -16.21 3.97
C TRP A 5 4.33 -15.82 2.51
N ILE A 6 3.79 -16.73 1.69
CA ILE A 6 3.51 -16.47 0.28
C ILE A 6 2.40 -15.42 0.15
N SER A 7 1.30 -15.55 0.91
CA SER A 7 0.22 -14.56 0.88
C SER A 7 0.67 -13.19 1.38
N THR A 8 1.52 -13.14 2.40
CA THR A 8 2.04 -11.86 2.92
C THR A 8 2.93 -11.16 1.91
N ILE A 9 3.90 -11.87 1.30
CA ILE A 9 4.81 -11.26 0.32
C ILE A 9 4.05 -10.81 -0.93
N THR A 10 3.20 -11.68 -1.49
CA THR A 10 2.42 -11.37 -2.69
C THR A 10 1.41 -10.26 -2.43
N GLY A 11 0.69 -10.30 -1.30
CA GLY A 11 -0.26 -9.27 -0.91
C GLY A 11 0.40 -7.92 -0.62
N LEU A 12 1.61 -7.92 -0.05
CA LEU A 12 2.38 -6.71 0.20
C LEU A 12 2.84 -6.06 -1.12
N ILE A 13 3.39 -6.84 -2.06
CA ILE A 13 3.81 -6.31 -3.36
C ILE A 13 2.61 -5.73 -4.11
N LEU A 14 1.51 -6.48 -4.20
CA LEU A 14 0.28 -6.01 -4.86
C LEU A 14 -0.29 -4.76 -4.18
N GLY A 15 -0.35 -4.76 -2.85
CA GLY A 15 -0.86 -3.65 -2.07
C GLY A 15 -0.06 -2.37 -2.27
N VAL A 16 1.27 -2.46 -2.29
CA VAL A 16 2.15 -1.31 -2.60
C VAL A 16 1.90 -0.81 -4.01
N VAL A 17 1.89 -1.68 -5.01
CA VAL A 17 1.64 -1.27 -6.41
C VAL A 17 0.29 -0.58 -6.55
N ILE A 18 -0.78 -1.17 -6.01
CA ILE A 18 -2.12 -0.59 -6.09
C ILE A 18 -2.18 0.74 -5.35
N SER A 19 -1.57 0.83 -4.16
CA SER A 19 -1.53 2.08 -3.39
C SER A 19 -0.89 3.23 -4.18
N CYS A 20 0.15 2.97 -4.98
CA CYS A 20 0.79 3.98 -5.82
C CYS A 20 -0.10 4.51 -6.96
N PHE A 21 -1.06 3.73 -7.45
CA PHE A 21 -1.98 4.15 -8.51
C PHE A 21 -3.29 4.73 -7.99
N VAL A 22 -3.73 4.27 -6.81
CA VAL A 22 -5.04 4.63 -6.24
C VAL A 22 -4.96 5.86 -5.35
N LEU A 23 -3.82 6.07 -4.67
CA LEU A 23 -3.67 7.18 -3.74
C LEU A 23 -2.96 8.34 -4.40
N ASP A 24 -3.67 9.45 -4.51
CA ASP A 24 -3.05 10.74 -4.84
C ASP A 24 -2.22 11.23 -3.66
N TYR A 25 -0.95 11.51 -3.93
CA TYR A 25 -0.06 12.17 -3.00
C TYR A 25 -0.50 13.64 -2.85
N ASN A 26 -1.28 13.93 -1.81
CA ASN A 26 -1.79 15.26 -1.48
C ASN A 26 -1.05 15.89 -0.30
N GLY A 27 0.22 15.53 -0.10
CA GLY A 27 1.03 16.07 0.99
C GLY A 27 1.02 17.59 1.02
N TRP A 28 0.94 18.18 2.22
CA TRP A 28 1.05 19.61 2.40
C TRP A 28 2.43 20.08 1.93
N THR A 29 2.45 20.88 0.87
CA THR A 29 3.65 21.53 0.36
C THR A 29 3.89 22.80 1.17
N LEU A 30 4.75 22.72 2.18
CA LEU A 30 5.12 23.90 2.95
C LEU A 30 6.16 24.68 2.15
N VAL A 31 5.67 25.69 1.43
CA VAL A 31 6.49 26.59 0.63
C VAL A 31 7.19 27.56 1.59
N SER A 32 8.45 27.28 1.90
CA SER A 32 9.32 28.22 2.59
C SER A 32 9.79 29.29 1.60
N ILE A 33 9.27 30.52 1.75
CA ILE A 33 9.71 31.68 0.95
C ILE A 33 10.90 32.31 1.69
N GLY A 34 12.06 32.33 1.02
CA GLY A 34 13.26 33.00 1.50
C GLY A 34 13.05 34.51 1.64
N ARG A 35 13.93 35.18 2.40
CA ARG A 35 13.84 36.62 2.71
C ARG A 35 13.91 37.53 1.47
N ASP A 36 14.29 36.93 0.35
CA ASP A 36 14.53 37.44 -0.99
C ASP A 36 13.40 37.07 -1.99
N GLY A 37 12.30 36.45 -1.51
CA GLY A 37 11.11 36.15 -2.32
C GLY A 37 11.22 34.90 -3.19
N THR A 38 12.33 34.19 -3.13
CA THR A 38 12.59 32.93 -3.85
C THR A 38 12.19 31.73 -2.99
N THR A 39 11.67 30.68 -3.62
CA THR A 39 11.33 29.41 -2.96
C THR A 39 12.59 28.77 -2.41
N ALA A 40 12.80 28.84 -1.09
CA ALA A 40 14.03 28.41 -0.46
C ALA A 40 14.08 26.89 -0.24
N ASN A 41 12.95 26.26 0.11
CA ASN A 41 12.80 24.80 0.25
C ASN A 41 11.33 24.39 0.16
N THR A 42 11.02 23.34 -0.60
CA THR A 42 9.75 22.59 -0.49
C THR A 42 9.95 21.46 0.51
N LEU A 43 9.48 21.65 1.74
CA LEU A 43 9.42 20.58 2.72
C LEU A 43 8.08 19.86 2.56
N ASN A 44 8.14 18.60 2.14
CA ASN A 44 6.97 17.71 2.17
C ASN A 44 6.80 17.22 3.61
N GLU A 45 5.71 17.59 4.26
CA GLU A 45 5.35 16.98 5.55
C GLU A 45 4.97 15.51 5.36
N LEU A 46 5.07 14.73 6.44
CA LEU A 46 4.70 13.32 6.43
C LEU A 46 3.18 13.19 6.26
N ASP A 47 2.74 12.79 5.06
CA ASP A 47 1.33 12.59 4.74
C ASP A 47 0.78 11.32 5.43
N PHE A 48 0.35 11.47 6.68
CA PHE A 48 -0.23 10.38 7.46
C PHE A 48 -1.49 9.80 6.80
N ASN A 49 -2.28 10.60 6.08
CA ASN A 49 -3.48 10.13 5.40
C ASN A 49 -3.10 9.15 4.27
N LEU A 50 -2.09 9.51 3.48
CA LEU A 50 -1.53 8.62 2.47
C LEU A 50 -1.01 7.32 3.07
N ILE A 51 -0.22 7.41 4.15
CA ILE A 51 0.38 6.25 4.82
C ILE A 51 -0.70 5.31 5.36
N THR A 52 -1.69 5.86 6.07
CA THR A 52 -2.77 5.05 6.65
C THR A 52 -3.62 4.40 5.57
N ASN A 53 -3.97 5.11 4.51
CA ASN A 53 -4.75 4.53 3.42
C ASN A 53 -3.95 3.47 2.65
N ALA A 54 -2.66 3.70 2.39
CA ALA A 54 -1.78 2.71 1.76
C ALA A 54 -1.68 1.44 2.62
N PHE A 55 -1.57 1.60 3.94
CA PHE A 55 -1.54 0.48 4.88
C PHE A 55 -2.83 -0.35 4.83
N VAL A 56 -4.00 0.31 4.77
CA VAL A 56 -5.29 -0.38 4.64
C VAL A 56 -5.38 -1.16 3.33
N ILE A 57 -4.96 -0.57 2.20
CA ILE A 57 -4.94 -1.25 0.90
C ILE A 57 -4.05 -2.50 0.95
N ILE A 58 -2.88 -2.41 1.58
CA ILE A 58 -1.97 -3.54 1.74
C ILE A 58 -2.62 -4.67 2.57
N LEU A 59 -3.26 -4.34 3.69
CA LEU A 59 -3.97 -5.33 4.51
C LEU A 59 -5.09 -6.02 3.74
N VAL A 60 -5.87 -5.26 2.97
CA VAL A 60 -6.93 -5.82 2.11
C VAL A 60 -6.34 -6.77 1.07
N CYS A 61 -5.25 -6.38 0.40
CA CYS A 61 -4.58 -7.23 -0.59
C CYS A 61 -4.07 -8.53 0.02
N ILE A 62 -3.46 -8.50 1.20
CA ILE A 62 -3.02 -9.70 1.92
C ILE A 62 -4.22 -10.61 2.24
N GLY A 63 -5.32 -10.04 2.72
CA GLY A 63 -6.55 -10.79 3.01
C GLY A 63 -7.14 -11.47 1.78
N VAL A 64 -7.23 -10.74 0.66
CA VAL A 64 -7.74 -11.28 -0.63
C VAL A 64 -6.85 -12.41 -1.15
N VAL A 65 -5.53 -12.23 -1.13
CA VAL A 65 -4.59 -13.27 -1.59
C VAL A 65 -4.68 -14.50 -0.70
N TYR A 66 -4.71 -14.35 0.62
CA TYR A 66 -4.83 -15.47 1.55
C TYR A 66 -6.15 -16.22 1.39
N GLY A 67 -7.27 -15.49 1.28
CA GLY A 67 -8.60 -16.05 1.05
C GLY A 67 -8.67 -16.81 -0.28
N GLY A 68 -8.16 -16.22 -1.37
CA GLY A 68 -8.08 -16.86 -2.67
C GLY A 68 -7.26 -18.16 -2.65
N LEU A 69 -6.09 -18.14 -2.01
CA LEU A 69 -5.28 -19.35 -1.83
C LEU A 69 -6.03 -20.43 -1.05
N THR A 70 -6.72 -20.06 0.03
CA THR A 70 -7.47 -21.01 0.88
C THR A 70 -8.62 -21.65 0.10
N LEU A 71 -9.37 -20.86 -0.67
CA LEU A 71 -10.47 -21.36 -1.50
C LEU A 71 -9.96 -22.27 -2.62
N LEU A 72 -8.86 -21.91 -3.29
CA LEU A 72 -8.27 -22.73 -4.35
C LEU A 72 -7.81 -24.09 -3.82
N ILE A 73 -7.19 -24.12 -2.64
CA ILE A 73 -6.73 -25.36 -2.02
C ILE A 73 -7.93 -26.24 -1.64
N ASN A 74 -8.91 -25.69 -0.94
CA ASN A 74 -10.10 -26.46 -0.54
C ASN A 74 -10.90 -26.98 -1.75
N LYS A 75 -10.93 -26.20 -2.83
CA LYS A 75 -11.56 -26.63 -4.09
C LYS A 75 -10.78 -27.74 -4.76
N ASN A 76 -9.45 -27.74 -4.68
CA ASN A 76 -8.62 -28.80 -5.26
C ASN A 76 -8.80 -30.12 -4.49
N ASP A 77 -8.87 -30.06 -3.15
CA ASP A 77 -9.14 -31.23 -2.29
C ASP A 77 -10.55 -31.83 -2.51
N SER A 78 -11.50 -31.05 -3.04
CA SER A 78 -12.86 -31.52 -3.32
C SER A 78 -13.04 -32.12 -4.74
N ASN A 79 -12.01 -32.03 -5.61
CA ASN A 79 -12.03 -32.58 -6.97
C ASN A 79 -11.18 -33.86 -7.11
N GLU A 80 -10.61 -34.35 -6.01
CA GLU A 80 -9.89 -35.63 -5.90
C GLU A 80 -10.78 -36.66 -5.19
#